data_AF-A0A0Q4QA00-F1
#
_entry.id   AF-A0A0Q4QA00-F1
#
_cell.length_a   1.000
_cell.length_b   1.000
_cell.length_c   1.000
_cell.angle_alpha   90.00
_cell.angle_beta   90.00
_cell.angle_gamma   90.00
#
_symmetry.space_group_name_H-M   'P 1'
#
loop_
_entity.id
_entity.type
_entity.pdbx_description
1 polymer ?
#
loop_
_entity_poly.entity_id
_entity_poly.type
_entity_poly.pdbx_seq_one_letter_code
_entity_poly.pdbx_strand_id
1 'polypeptide(L)'
;MLHASAIDPTPAVLPLPSIRVVAAPGDADRRTGNVHDHRSREVLLTRIAGLLDVGIGEPVEDATLHVPGDAIEVAVAKDLGIRRRDQILGGVVPAAFVATKAITHGLLHPDARCPPLWSTALAGLMGDAALTGYTAFSRADALAAGRMLLANGPVRIKDVCAKAGLGQVVVHDDAALADALSREDDADLAHCGIVLEENLTEVVTYSVGTIQLPARTISYWGSQNLTRDHQGREVYGGSDLYVVRGGLDTLAAEPLSPAIARAVACAGAFDRAAQLAYPDLLLTRRNYDVIEGIDAAGARRIGVLEQSWRVGGASGAEIAAFEALRDEPDTHAVRCSTVEIYAEIDPPTGATVYFRGVDPRVGPMTKYAVRLA
;
A
#
# COMPACT_ATOMS: atom_id res chain seq x y z
N MET A 1 45.74 -42.22 24.30
CA MET A 1 44.38 -42.09 23.73
C MET A 1 43.60 -41.13 24.61
N LEU A 2 43.52 -39.86 24.23
CA LEU A 2 42.74 -38.84 24.93
C LEU A 2 41.74 -38.29 23.91
N HIS A 3 40.46 -38.52 24.18
CA HIS A 3 39.34 -37.96 23.45
C HIS A 3 39.28 -36.45 23.71
N ALA A 4 39.51 -35.64 22.68
CA ALA A 4 39.05 -34.27 22.65
C ALA A 4 37.67 -34.25 21.98
N SER A 5 36.63 -34.10 22.80
CA SER A 5 35.28 -33.81 22.33
C SER A 5 35.27 -32.38 21.79
N ALA A 6 35.02 -32.25 20.48
CA ALA A 6 34.68 -30.98 19.87
C ALA A 6 33.21 -30.68 20.22
N ILE A 7 33.00 -29.73 21.13
CA ILE A 7 31.70 -29.10 21.32
C ILE A 7 31.57 -28.06 20.21
N ASP A 8 30.75 -28.37 19.22
CA ASP A 8 30.31 -27.44 18.18
C ASP A 8 29.31 -26.46 18.82
N PRO A 9 29.58 -25.14 18.90
CA PRO A 9 28.62 -24.20 19.42
C PRO A 9 27.63 -23.91 18.31
N THR A 10 26.61 -24.75 18.15
CA THR A 10 25.41 -24.35 17.41
C THR A 10 24.83 -23.16 18.18
N PRO A 11 24.76 -21.94 17.62
CA PRO A 11 24.16 -20.83 18.31
C PRO A 11 22.70 -21.21 18.58
N ALA A 12 22.36 -21.38 19.85
CA ALA A 12 20.98 -21.56 20.27
C ALA A 12 20.20 -20.36 19.75
N VAL A 13 19.38 -20.56 18.73
CA VAL A 13 18.41 -19.57 18.28
C VAL A 13 17.43 -19.44 19.43
N LEU A 14 17.67 -18.45 20.30
CA LEU A 14 16.75 -18.11 21.37
C LEU A 14 15.37 -17.90 20.73
N PRO A 15 14.31 -18.50 21.26
CA PRO A 15 12.97 -18.29 20.72
C PRO A 15 12.67 -16.80 20.76
N LEU A 16 12.17 -16.28 19.63
CA LEU A 16 11.75 -14.88 19.54
C LEU A 16 10.76 -14.58 20.68
N PRO A 17 10.88 -13.43 21.36
CA PRO A 17 9.94 -13.07 22.41
C PRO A 17 8.54 -13.01 21.82
N SER A 18 7.57 -13.65 22.48
CA SER A 18 6.17 -13.56 22.06
C SER A 18 5.71 -12.11 22.17
N ILE A 19 4.97 -11.64 21.16
CA ILE A 19 4.30 -10.34 21.23
C ILE A 19 3.38 -10.33 22.45
N ARG A 20 3.43 -9.25 23.23
CA ARG A 20 2.66 -9.02 24.45
C ARG A 20 1.70 -7.83 24.34
N VAL A 21 1.98 -6.91 23.43
CA VAL A 21 1.20 -5.70 23.25
C VAL A 21 1.17 -5.26 21.79
N VAL A 22 0.04 -4.73 21.36
CA VAL A 22 -0.09 -3.97 20.11
C VAL A 22 -0.02 -2.49 20.47
N ALA A 23 0.88 -1.76 19.84
CA ALA A 23 1.05 -0.32 20.07
C ALA A 23 0.85 0.47 18.77
N ALA A 24 0.15 1.58 18.88
CA ALA A 24 0.16 2.62 17.86
C ALA A 24 1.29 3.58 18.20
N PRO A 25 2.42 3.61 17.46
CA PRO A 25 3.39 4.69 17.62
C PRO A 25 2.68 6.01 17.36
N GLY A 26 3.10 7.06 18.06
CA GLY A 26 2.48 8.38 17.99
C GLY A 26 2.44 8.88 16.55
N ASP A 27 1.25 8.99 15.98
CA ASP A 27 1.08 9.63 14.68
C ASP A 27 1.25 11.14 14.87
N ALA A 28 2.19 11.75 14.15
CA ALA A 28 2.26 13.21 14.01
C ALA A 28 0.91 13.81 13.54
N ASP A 29 0.11 13.00 12.81
CA ASP A 29 -1.15 13.39 12.19
C ASP A 29 -2.39 13.26 13.11
N ARG A 30 -2.24 12.84 14.38
CA ARG A 30 -3.37 12.69 15.33
C ARG A 30 -4.19 13.98 15.57
N ARG A 31 -3.66 15.14 15.19
CA ARG A 31 -4.33 16.44 15.31
C ARG A 31 -4.89 16.97 13.98
N THR A 32 -4.50 16.38 12.86
CA THR A 32 -4.72 16.92 11.50
C THR A 32 -5.21 15.87 10.51
N GLY A 33 -5.54 14.64 10.92
CA GLY A 33 -6.17 13.62 10.08
C GLY A 33 -7.70 13.67 10.10
N ASN A 34 -8.35 12.82 9.29
CA ASN A 34 -9.80 12.64 9.36
C ASN A 34 -10.17 11.85 10.63
N VAL A 35 -11.29 12.21 11.27
CA VAL A 35 -11.76 11.52 12.48
C VAL A 35 -12.06 10.05 12.19
N HIS A 36 -12.64 9.74 11.03
CA HIS A 36 -12.95 8.37 10.65
C HIS A 36 -11.71 7.51 10.48
N ASP A 37 -10.58 8.06 10.01
CA ASP A 37 -9.33 7.33 9.87
C ASP A 37 -8.76 6.94 11.24
N HIS A 38 -8.78 7.87 12.19
CA HIS A 38 -8.33 7.60 13.56
C HIS A 38 -9.20 6.53 14.25
N ARG A 39 -10.53 6.65 14.15
CA ARG A 39 -11.47 5.66 14.71
C ARG A 39 -11.34 4.30 14.05
N SER A 40 -11.19 4.27 12.73
CA SER A 40 -10.95 3.02 11.99
C SER A 40 -9.67 2.35 12.47
N ARG A 41 -8.61 3.12 12.72
CA ARG A 41 -7.35 2.59 13.26
C ARG A 41 -7.51 2.05 14.68
N GLU A 42 -8.28 2.71 15.56
CA GLU A 42 -8.58 2.19 16.91
C GLU A 42 -9.29 0.82 16.85
N VAL A 43 -10.28 0.68 15.98
CA VAL A 43 -10.96 -0.61 15.74
C VAL A 43 -9.97 -1.64 15.20
N LEU A 44 -9.16 -1.27 14.22
CA LEU A 44 -8.15 -2.16 13.63
C LEU A 44 -7.17 -2.71 14.68
N LEU A 45 -6.64 -1.85 15.56
CA LEU A 45 -5.75 -2.24 16.65
C LEU A 45 -6.43 -3.25 17.58
N THR A 46 -7.69 -3.01 17.92
CA THR A 46 -8.48 -3.91 18.80
C THR A 46 -8.64 -5.29 18.19
N ARG A 47 -8.88 -5.35 16.88
CA ARG A 47 -9.04 -6.61 16.15
C ARG A 47 -7.72 -7.36 16.01
N ILE A 48 -6.62 -6.65 15.70
CA ILE A 48 -5.27 -7.25 15.65
C ILE A 48 -4.87 -7.82 17.03
N ALA A 49 -5.12 -7.07 18.11
CA ALA A 49 -4.84 -7.50 19.46
C ALA A 49 -5.63 -8.77 19.82
N GLY A 50 -6.91 -8.84 19.45
CA GLY A 50 -7.74 -10.05 19.61
C GLY A 50 -7.29 -11.25 18.75
N LEU A 51 -6.73 -11.02 17.57
CA LEU A 51 -6.16 -12.09 16.74
C LEU A 51 -4.89 -12.70 17.34
N LEU A 52 -4.14 -11.90 18.09
CA LEU A 52 -2.88 -12.26 18.74
C LEU A 52 -3.04 -12.65 20.21
N ASP A 53 -4.25 -12.51 20.78
CA ASP A 53 -4.55 -12.74 22.20
C ASP A 53 -3.66 -11.89 23.14
N VAL A 54 -3.54 -10.60 22.81
CA VAL A 54 -2.74 -9.61 23.55
C VAL A 54 -3.54 -8.34 23.83
N GLY A 55 -3.01 -7.47 24.70
CA GLY A 55 -3.59 -6.15 24.96
C GLY A 55 -3.12 -5.07 23.98
N ILE A 56 -3.79 -3.92 24.01
CA ILE A 56 -3.28 -2.66 23.46
C ILE A 56 -2.70 -1.85 24.62
N GLY A 57 -1.55 -1.22 24.41
CA GLY A 57 -0.92 -0.42 25.45
C GLY A 57 0.36 0.25 25.00
N GLU A 58 1.12 0.72 25.98
CA GLU A 58 2.43 1.32 25.77
C GLU A 58 3.44 0.27 25.25
N PRO A 59 4.40 0.66 24.39
CA PRO A 59 5.44 -0.24 23.92
C PRO A 59 6.23 -0.88 25.07
N VAL A 60 6.41 -2.19 24.98
CA VAL A 60 7.25 -3.01 25.87
C VAL A 60 8.37 -3.65 25.04
N GLU A 61 9.55 -3.02 25.07
CA GLU A 61 10.81 -3.50 24.44
C GLU A 61 10.59 -4.36 23.19
N ASP A 62 11.14 -5.58 23.16
CA ASP A 62 11.10 -6.47 22.00
C ASP A 62 9.76 -7.19 21.79
N ALA A 63 8.80 -7.04 22.70
CA ALA A 63 7.53 -7.76 22.74
C ALA A 63 6.34 -6.91 22.22
N THR A 64 6.62 -5.90 21.41
CA THR A 64 5.61 -4.98 20.86
C THR A 64 5.43 -5.21 19.38
N LEU A 65 4.17 -5.33 18.93
CA LEU A 65 3.81 -5.15 17.53
C LEU A 65 3.39 -3.70 17.31
N HIS A 66 4.23 -2.93 16.63
CA HIS A 66 3.95 -1.56 16.24
C HIS A 66 3.08 -1.52 14.98
N VAL A 67 1.98 -0.77 15.01
CA VAL A 67 1.08 -0.62 13.85
C VAL A 67 1.01 0.86 13.47
N PRO A 68 2.02 1.42 12.78
CA PRO A 68 2.05 2.84 12.43
C PRO A 68 0.94 3.21 11.44
N GLY A 69 0.49 4.48 11.46
CA GLY A 69 -0.53 4.97 10.53
C GLY A 69 -0.03 5.08 9.09
N ASP A 70 1.25 5.42 8.92
CA ASP A 70 1.96 5.46 7.64
C ASP A 70 3.21 4.57 7.70
N ALA A 71 3.87 4.34 6.56
CA ALA A 71 5.20 3.73 6.57
C ALA A 71 6.18 4.69 7.26
N ILE A 72 7.10 4.15 8.06
CA ILE A 72 8.02 4.95 8.86
C ILE A 72 9.45 4.85 8.32
N GLU A 73 10.25 5.88 8.52
CA GLU A 73 11.64 5.86 8.10
C GLU A 73 12.50 5.01 9.05
N VAL A 74 13.63 4.50 8.54
CA VAL A 74 14.59 3.67 9.31
C VAL A 74 15.01 4.34 10.63
N ALA A 75 15.18 5.67 10.66
CA ALA A 75 15.53 6.39 11.88
C ALA A 75 14.42 6.27 12.94
N VAL A 76 13.16 6.50 12.55
CA VAL A 76 11.99 6.37 13.44
C VAL A 76 11.83 4.93 13.93
N ALA A 77 12.03 3.94 13.04
CA ALA A 77 11.98 2.54 13.42
C ALA A 77 13.03 2.18 14.48
N LYS A 78 14.26 2.71 14.36
CA LYS A 78 15.34 2.53 15.34
C LYS A 78 14.98 3.14 16.70
N ASP A 79 14.43 4.34 16.72
CA ASP A 79 14.01 5.02 17.94
C ASP A 79 12.86 4.28 18.66
N LEU A 80 11.99 3.62 17.89
CA LEU A 80 10.93 2.75 18.41
C LEU A 80 11.42 1.35 18.80
N GLY A 81 12.69 1.00 18.56
CA GLY A 81 13.23 -0.33 18.84
C GLY A 81 12.83 -1.42 17.84
N ILE A 82 12.25 -1.06 16.69
CA ILE A 82 11.83 -1.98 15.64
C ILE A 82 13.07 -2.48 14.88
N ARG A 83 13.38 -3.77 15.03
CA ARG A 83 14.53 -4.42 14.38
C ARG A 83 14.14 -5.64 13.55
N ARG A 84 12.94 -6.17 13.78
CA ARG A 84 12.48 -7.43 13.21
C ARG A 84 11.07 -7.31 12.64
N ARG A 85 10.73 -8.22 11.72
CA ARG A 85 9.43 -8.26 11.05
C ARG A 85 8.27 -8.56 12.00
N ASP A 86 8.49 -9.32 13.07
CA ASP A 86 7.46 -9.61 14.07
C ASP A 86 7.06 -8.38 14.91
N GLN A 87 7.83 -7.29 14.85
CA GLN A 87 7.62 -6.08 15.66
C GLN A 87 6.86 -4.97 14.93
N ILE A 88 6.49 -5.13 13.66
CA ILE A 88 5.75 -4.10 12.92
C ILE A 88 4.69 -4.70 12.02
N LEU A 89 3.54 -4.05 11.93
CA LEU A 89 2.55 -4.26 10.88
C LEU A 89 2.48 -3.00 9.99
N GLY A 90 3.18 -3.05 8.86
CA GLY A 90 3.36 -1.91 7.97
C GLY A 90 4.68 -1.99 7.21
N GLY A 91 5.31 -0.83 7.01
CA GLY A 91 6.56 -0.69 6.26
C GLY A 91 7.56 0.20 6.99
N VAL A 92 8.83 -0.22 6.99
CA VAL A 92 9.99 0.63 7.29
C VAL A 92 10.70 0.91 5.97
N VAL A 93 10.88 2.20 5.65
CA VAL A 93 11.48 2.67 4.40
C VAL A 93 12.77 3.45 4.65
N PRO A 94 13.74 3.42 3.72
CA PRO A 94 15.00 4.15 3.88
C PRO A 94 14.83 5.67 3.75
N ALA A 95 13.77 6.13 3.08
CA ALA A 95 13.39 7.54 2.94
C ALA A 95 11.88 7.65 2.69
N ALA A 96 11.25 8.77 3.10
CA ALA A 96 9.80 8.95 2.99
C ALA A 96 9.24 8.76 1.57
N PHE A 97 9.94 9.25 0.52
CA PHE A 97 9.48 9.13 -0.88
C PHE A 97 9.37 7.67 -1.36
N VAL A 98 10.08 6.74 -0.74
CA VAL A 98 10.01 5.30 -1.08
C VAL A 98 8.63 4.73 -0.73
N ALA A 99 7.95 5.32 0.25
CA ALA A 99 6.59 4.98 0.64
C ALA A 99 5.50 5.71 -0.15
N THR A 100 5.82 6.40 -1.25
CA THR A 100 4.85 7.17 -2.05
C THR A 100 4.76 6.65 -3.49
N LYS A 101 3.94 7.31 -4.32
CA LYS A 101 3.82 7.03 -5.77
C LYS A 101 5.12 7.31 -6.54
N ALA A 102 6.01 8.15 -5.99
CA ALA A 102 7.23 8.56 -6.67
C ALA A 102 8.09 7.35 -7.08
N ILE A 103 8.09 6.29 -6.27
CA ILE A 103 8.87 5.08 -6.51
C ILE A 103 8.45 4.26 -7.75
N THR A 104 7.24 4.51 -8.30
CA THR A 104 6.67 3.68 -9.39
C THR A 104 7.40 3.83 -10.73
N HIS A 105 8.08 4.96 -10.97
CA HIS A 105 8.68 5.26 -12.27
C HIS A 105 10.14 5.70 -12.17
N GLY A 106 10.86 5.57 -13.28
CA GLY A 106 12.22 6.08 -13.42
C GLY A 106 12.25 7.59 -13.64
N LEU A 107 13.44 8.18 -13.57
CA LEU A 107 13.66 9.57 -13.98
C LEU A 107 13.72 9.68 -15.51
N LEU A 108 13.49 10.88 -16.04
CA LEU A 108 13.57 11.15 -17.47
C LEU A 108 14.96 10.87 -18.07
N HIS A 109 16.01 11.21 -17.33
CA HIS A 109 17.40 10.99 -17.72
C HIS A 109 18.29 10.78 -16.48
N PRO A 110 19.49 10.20 -16.62
CA PRO A 110 20.36 9.85 -15.48
C PRO A 110 20.75 11.03 -14.58
N ASP A 111 20.90 12.22 -15.16
CA ASP A 111 21.31 13.43 -14.44
C ASP A 111 20.14 14.27 -13.91
N ALA A 112 18.90 13.75 -13.98
CA ALA A 112 17.72 14.47 -13.49
C ALA A 112 17.79 14.67 -11.97
N ARG A 113 17.21 15.76 -11.49
CA ARG A 113 17.15 16.03 -10.04
C ARG A 113 16.36 14.91 -9.36
N CYS A 114 16.88 14.41 -8.25
CA CYS A 114 16.21 13.41 -7.42
C CYS A 114 16.65 13.54 -5.95
N PRO A 115 15.86 13.01 -5.00
CA PRO A 115 16.23 13.01 -3.59
C PRO A 115 17.43 12.10 -3.32
N PRO A 116 18.16 12.34 -2.23
CA PRO A 116 19.16 11.37 -1.74
C PRO A 116 18.53 9.98 -1.60
N LEU A 117 19.34 8.94 -1.78
CA LEU A 117 18.91 7.52 -1.73
C LEU A 117 18.00 7.08 -2.89
N TRP A 118 17.75 7.91 -3.91
CA TRP A 118 17.03 7.47 -5.11
C TRP A 118 17.75 6.32 -5.82
N SER A 119 17.05 5.21 -6.05
CA SER A 119 17.57 4.08 -6.81
C SER A 119 17.31 4.23 -8.31
N THR A 120 18.37 4.42 -9.09
CA THR A 120 18.29 4.43 -10.57
C THR A 120 18.06 3.04 -11.17
N ALA A 121 18.25 1.97 -10.40
CA ALA A 121 18.07 0.59 -10.85
C ALA A 121 16.61 0.13 -10.82
N LEU A 122 15.79 0.69 -9.93
CA LEU A 122 14.45 0.19 -9.63
C LEU A 122 13.57 0.07 -10.88
N ALA A 123 13.46 1.13 -11.68
CA ALA A 123 12.63 1.13 -12.88
C ALA A 123 13.03 0.03 -13.87
N GLY A 124 14.35 -0.17 -14.04
CA GLY A 124 14.86 -1.26 -14.88
C GLY A 124 14.56 -2.66 -14.32
N LEU A 125 14.62 -2.82 -12.98
CA LEU A 125 14.28 -4.07 -12.30
C LEU A 125 12.78 -4.39 -12.37
N MET A 126 11.92 -3.37 -12.36
CA MET A 126 10.47 -3.52 -12.50
C MET A 126 10.06 -3.93 -13.93
N GLY A 127 10.80 -3.47 -14.94
CA GLY A 127 10.49 -3.76 -16.33
C GLY A 127 9.10 -3.24 -16.72
N ASP A 128 8.24 -4.12 -17.24
CA ASP A 128 6.89 -3.79 -17.68
C ASP A 128 5.81 -3.90 -16.57
N ALA A 129 6.25 -4.04 -15.31
CA ALA A 129 5.35 -4.21 -14.17
C ALA A 129 4.55 -2.95 -13.83
N ALA A 130 5.02 -1.77 -14.23
CA ALA A 130 4.32 -0.49 -14.12
C ALA A 130 3.92 0.01 -15.53
N LEU A 131 3.05 1.01 -15.58
CA LEU A 131 2.74 1.70 -16.83
C LEU A 131 3.94 2.51 -17.32
N THR A 132 3.89 2.95 -18.58
CA THR A 132 4.89 3.86 -19.14
C THR A 132 4.76 5.22 -18.43
N GLY A 133 5.83 5.67 -17.79
CA GLY A 133 5.83 6.93 -17.06
C GLY A 133 7.18 7.34 -16.52
N TYR A 134 7.18 8.49 -15.86
CA TYR A 134 8.34 9.13 -15.26
C TYR A 134 7.96 9.74 -13.91
N THR A 135 8.93 9.76 -13.00
CA THR A 135 8.91 10.59 -11.81
C THR A 135 9.86 11.76 -12.01
N ALA A 136 9.41 12.97 -11.69
CA ALA A 136 10.19 14.19 -11.79
C ALA A 136 10.22 14.94 -10.46
N PHE A 137 11.36 15.54 -10.13
CA PHE A 137 11.57 16.39 -8.94
C PHE A 137 11.88 17.84 -9.32
N SER A 138 11.60 18.19 -10.58
CA SER A 138 11.68 19.56 -11.06
C SER A 138 10.60 19.80 -12.11
N ARG A 139 10.09 21.02 -12.16
CA ARG A 139 9.10 21.44 -13.16
C ARG A 139 9.61 21.27 -14.59
N ALA A 140 10.90 21.54 -14.82
CA ALA A 140 11.51 21.42 -16.14
C ALA A 140 11.49 19.95 -16.62
N ASP A 141 11.90 19.02 -15.75
CA ASP A 141 11.88 17.58 -16.06
C ASP A 141 10.45 17.05 -16.21
N ALA A 142 9.52 17.52 -15.38
CA ALA A 142 8.10 17.17 -15.47
C ALA A 142 7.49 17.61 -16.82
N LEU A 143 7.76 18.85 -17.26
CA LEU A 143 7.32 19.35 -18.57
C LEU A 143 7.91 18.53 -19.72
N ALA A 144 9.22 18.23 -19.66
CA ALA A 144 9.88 17.45 -20.69
C ALA A 144 9.34 16.00 -20.76
N ALA A 145 9.17 15.34 -19.61
CA ALA A 145 8.60 14.01 -19.51
C ALA A 145 7.15 13.97 -20.01
N GLY A 146 6.33 14.93 -19.60
CA GLY A 146 4.93 15.04 -20.03
C GLY A 146 4.81 15.23 -21.55
N ARG A 147 5.65 16.08 -22.16
CA ARG A 147 5.71 16.27 -23.61
C ARG A 147 6.07 14.99 -24.35
N MET A 148 7.03 14.22 -23.82
CA MET A 148 7.40 12.93 -24.40
C MET A 148 6.27 11.91 -24.33
N LEU A 149 5.53 11.86 -23.22
CA LEU A 149 4.38 10.98 -23.07
C LEU A 149 3.20 11.41 -23.96
N LEU A 150 2.95 12.72 -24.09
CA LEU A 150 1.88 13.29 -24.92
C LEU A 150 2.00 12.91 -26.40
N ALA A 151 3.21 12.60 -26.88
CA ALA A 151 3.42 12.09 -28.23
C ALA A 151 2.73 10.74 -28.49
N ASN A 152 2.41 9.99 -27.42
CA ASN A 152 1.78 8.67 -27.49
C ASN A 152 0.32 8.65 -27.00
N GLY A 153 -0.17 9.74 -26.40
CA GLY A 153 -1.54 9.82 -25.89
C GLY A 153 -1.70 10.73 -24.68
N PRO A 154 -2.91 10.82 -24.10
CA PRO A 154 -3.16 11.63 -22.91
C PRO A 154 -2.31 11.18 -21.71
N VAL A 155 -1.90 12.13 -20.88
CA VAL A 155 -1.00 11.91 -19.74
C VAL A 155 -1.76 12.10 -18.44
N ARG A 156 -1.64 11.13 -17.54
CA ARG A 156 -2.11 11.25 -16.17
C ARG A 156 -0.98 11.77 -15.30
N ILE A 157 -1.23 12.90 -14.66
CA ILE A 157 -0.35 13.53 -13.67
C ILE A 157 -0.89 13.16 -12.29
N LYS A 158 -0.02 12.72 -11.38
CA LYS A 158 -0.37 12.40 -10.00
C LYS A 158 0.49 13.19 -9.03
N ASP A 159 -0.16 13.92 -8.13
CA ASP A 159 0.46 14.37 -6.90
C ASP A 159 0.88 13.16 -6.06
N VAL A 160 2.15 13.12 -5.69
CA VAL A 160 2.77 12.01 -4.97
C VAL A 160 2.24 11.89 -3.54
N CYS A 161 1.90 13.00 -2.88
CA CYS A 161 1.45 13.03 -1.49
C CYS A 161 -0.07 12.84 -1.35
N ALA A 162 -0.82 12.98 -2.44
CA ALA A 162 -2.26 12.78 -2.41
C ALA A 162 -2.62 11.28 -2.16
N LYS A 163 -3.66 11.05 -1.36
CA LYS A 163 -4.18 9.72 -0.98
C LYS A 163 -5.54 9.46 -1.66
N ALA A 164 -5.92 8.18 -1.82
CA ALA A 164 -7.24 7.74 -2.27
C ALA A 164 -7.70 8.25 -3.66
N GLY A 165 -6.78 8.29 -4.64
CA GLY A 165 -7.09 8.71 -6.01
C GLY A 165 -7.33 10.22 -6.19
N LEU A 166 -7.31 11.00 -5.11
CA LEU A 166 -7.35 12.47 -5.18
C LEU A 166 -6.03 13.01 -5.76
N GLY A 167 -6.06 14.23 -6.30
CA GLY A 167 -4.85 14.91 -6.80
C GLY A 167 -4.32 14.35 -8.13
N GLN A 168 -5.19 13.82 -8.98
CA GLN A 168 -4.83 13.35 -10.32
C GLN A 168 -5.54 14.18 -11.39
N VAL A 169 -4.83 14.49 -12.46
CA VAL A 169 -5.38 15.20 -13.63
C VAL A 169 -4.91 14.53 -14.91
N VAL A 170 -5.81 14.46 -15.89
CA VAL A 170 -5.49 13.97 -17.23
C VAL A 170 -5.35 15.17 -18.16
N VAL A 171 -4.22 15.27 -18.84
CA VAL A 171 -3.91 16.33 -19.80
C VAL A 171 -3.78 15.74 -21.21
N HIS A 172 -4.26 16.49 -22.21
CA HIS A 172 -4.34 16.03 -23.59
C HIS A 172 -3.41 16.79 -24.54
N ASP A 173 -2.81 17.88 -24.09
CA ASP A 173 -1.93 18.74 -24.88
C ASP A 173 -0.92 19.48 -24.01
N ASP A 174 0.05 20.15 -24.66
CA ASP A 174 1.14 20.86 -23.99
C ASP A 174 0.65 22.04 -23.12
N ALA A 175 -0.43 22.69 -23.53
CA ALA A 175 -0.97 23.84 -22.80
C ALA A 175 -1.62 23.38 -21.49
N ALA A 176 -2.42 22.31 -21.53
CA ALA A 176 -3.01 21.68 -20.36
C ALA A 176 -1.94 21.10 -19.42
N LEU A 177 -0.87 20.50 -19.97
CA LEU A 177 0.28 20.04 -19.19
C LEU A 177 0.96 21.21 -18.46
N ALA A 178 1.24 22.31 -19.17
CA ALA A 178 1.87 23.48 -18.59
C ALA A 178 0.99 24.13 -17.51
N ASP A 179 -0.32 24.25 -17.75
CA ASP A 179 -1.27 24.78 -16.77
C ASP A 179 -1.36 23.90 -15.53
N ALA A 180 -1.50 22.58 -15.69
CA ALA A 180 -1.55 21.64 -14.58
C ALA A 180 -0.29 21.73 -13.72
N LEU A 181 0.88 21.67 -14.35
CA LEU A 181 2.14 21.77 -13.62
C LEU A 181 2.29 23.14 -12.96
N SER A 182 1.88 24.25 -13.59
CA SER A 182 2.01 25.62 -13.04
C SER A 182 1.42 25.83 -11.64
N ARG A 183 0.50 24.96 -11.22
CA ARG A 183 -0.18 25.00 -9.93
C ARG A 183 0.59 24.31 -8.80
N GLU A 184 1.58 23.50 -9.15
CA GLU A 184 2.45 22.81 -8.19
C GLU A 184 3.44 23.79 -7.55
N ASP A 185 3.78 23.59 -6.28
CA ASP A 185 4.85 24.35 -5.62
C ASP A 185 6.22 23.72 -5.93
N ASP A 186 7.22 24.55 -6.23
CA ASP A 186 8.56 24.06 -6.63
C ASP A 186 9.31 23.37 -5.48
N ALA A 187 9.06 23.78 -4.23
CA ALA A 187 9.67 23.14 -3.06
C ALA A 187 9.01 21.79 -2.78
N ASP A 188 7.68 21.71 -2.90
CA ASP A 188 6.94 20.45 -2.79
C ASP A 188 7.34 19.47 -3.90
N LEU A 189 7.47 19.94 -5.15
CA LEU A 189 7.99 19.13 -6.26
C LEU A 189 9.40 18.60 -5.99
N ALA A 190 10.29 19.43 -5.46
CA ALA A 190 11.66 19.02 -5.17
C ALA A 190 11.74 18.00 -4.02
N HIS A 191 10.78 18.02 -3.10
CA HIS A 191 10.75 17.15 -1.93
C HIS A 191 9.99 15.83 -2.19
N CYS A 192 8.76 15.95 -2.71
CA CYS A 192 7.82 14.85 -2.88
C CYS A 192 7.93 14.22 -4.27
N GLY A 193 8.24 15.03 -5.28
CA GLY A 193 8.19 14.64 -6.68
C GLY A 193 6.77 14.67 -7.25
N ILE A 194 6.68 14.46 -8.56
CA ILE A 194 5.44 14.31 -9.31
C ILE A 194 5.55 13.15 -10.27
N VAL A 195 4.46 12.41 -10.48
CA VAL A 195 4.41 11.29 -11.41
C VAL A 195 3.63 11.69 -12.65
N LEU A 196 4.20 11.41 -13.82
CA LEU A 196 3.54 11.53 -15.12
C LEU A 196 3.58 10.17 -15.80
N GLU A 197 2.43 9.68 -16.25
CA GLU A 197 2.34 8.37 -16.90
C GLU A 197 1.25 8.36 -17.98
N GLU A 198 1.26 7.33 -18.83
CA GLU A 198 0.18 7.11 -19.79
C GLU A 198 -1.18 7.02 -19.09
N ASN A 199 -2.19 7.66 -19.66
CA ASN A 199 -3.55 7.52 -19.19
C ASN A 199 -4.24 6.33 -19.87
N LEU A 200 -4.98 5.55 -19.08
CA LEU A 200 -5.83 4.46 -19.57
C LEU A 200 -7.32 4.84 -19.48
N THR A 201 -8.13 4.29 -20.37
CA THR A 201 -9.60 4.35 -20.32
C THR A 201 -10.20 2.98 -20.02
N GLU A 202 -11.50 2.93 -19.69
CA GLU A 202 -12.22 1.69 -19.38
C GLU A 202 -11.52 0.89 -18.26
N VAL A 203 -11.20 1.59 -17.18
CA VAL A 203 -10.27 1.10 -16.16
C VAL A 203 -10.95 0.24 -15.10
N VAL A 204 -10.24 -0.79 -14.66
CA VAL A 204 -10.50 -1.54 -13.44
C VAL A 204 -9.25 -1.47 -12.59
N THR A 205 -9.39 -1.29 -11.27
CA THR A 205 -8.25 -1.30 -10.35
C THR A 205 -8.37 -2.51 -9.42
N TYR A 206 -7.25 -3.24 -9.31
CA TYR A 206 -7.11 -4.38 -8.43
C TYR A 206 -6.21 -4.04 -7.25
N SER A 207 -6.55 -4.56 -6.08
CA SER A 207 -5.68 -4.59 -4.90
C SER A 207 -4.97 -5.93 -4.87
N VAL A 208 -3.64 -5.97 -4.98
CA VAL A 208 -2.85 -7.20 -4.80
C VAL A 208 -1.89 -7.01 -3.63
N GLY A 209 -1.92 -7.88 -2.63
CA GLY A 209 -1.12 -7.67 -1.44
C GLY A 209 -0.79 -8.91 -0.62
N THR A 210 0.09 -8.68 0.35
CA THR A 210 0.47 -9.63 1.38
C THR A 210 0.50 -8.91 2.72
N ILE A 211 -0.05 -9.57 3.74
CA ILE A 211 -0.01 -9.10 5.12
C ILE A 211 0.45 -10.24 6.03
N GLN A 212 1.37 -9.90 6.93
CA GLN A 212 2.03 -10.79 7.86
C GLN A 212 1.76 -10.33 9.28
N LEU A 213 1.08 -11.18 10.04
CA LEU A 213 1.04 -11.14 11.50
C LEU A 213 2.01 -12.19 12.06
N PRO A 214 2.38 -12.13 13.35
CA PRO A 214 3.14 -13.19 14.00
C PRO A 214 2.59 -14.59 13.66
N ALA A 215 3.45 -15.45 13.09
CA ALA A 215 3.16 -16.81 12.65
C ALA A 215 2.06 -17.00 11.57
N ARG A 216 1.48 -15.91 11.02
CA ARG A 216 0.40 -16.00 10.03
C ARG A 216 0.66 -15.04 8.87
N THR A 217 0.63 -15.57 7.65
CA THR A 217 0.71 -14.75 6.43
C THR A 217 -0.49 -15.08 5.55
N ILE A 218 -1.11 -14.05 4.99
CA ILE A 218 -2.11 -14.18 3.93
C ILE A 218 -1.70 -13.30 2.75
N SER A 219 -2.12 -13.70 1.57
CA SER A 219 -1.99 -12.91 0.35
C SER A 219 -3.32 -12.88 -0.38
N TYR A 220 -3.53 -11.83 -1.15
CA TYR A 220 -4.82 -11.58 -1.76
C TYR A 220 -4.70 -10.87 -3.09
N TRP A 221 -5.72 -11.05 -3.92
CA TRP A 221 -6.09 -10.11 -4.97
C TRP A 221 -7.54 -9.66 -4.72
N GLY A 222 -7.94 -8.51 -5.23
CA GLY A 222 -9.32 -8.07 -5.11
C GLY A 222 -9.64 -6.91 -6.04
N SER A 223 -10.92 -6.66 -6.26
CA SER A 223 -11.38 -5.50 -7.02
C SER A 223 -11.55 -4.31 -6.10
N GLN A 224 -11.06 -3.14 -6.52
CA GLN A 224 -11.37 -1.88 -5.85
C GLN A 224 -12.71 -1.35 -6.33
N ASN A 225 -13.53 -0.93 -5.38
CA ASN A 225 -14.82 -0.33 -5.62
C ASN A 225 -14.70 1.19 -5.48
N LEU A 226 -15.38 1.93 -6.36
CA LEU A 226 -15.52 3.38 -6.23
C LEU A 226 -16.87 3.71 -5.58
N THR A 227 -16.89 4.82 -4.85
CA THR A 227 -18.09 5.41 -4.27
C THR A 227 -18.12 6.90 -4.59
N ARG A 228 -19.24 7.56 -4.35
CA ARG A 228 -19.35 9.02 -4.52
C ARG A 228 -19.29 9.70 -3.16
N ASP A 229 -18.46 10.73 -3.07
CA ASP A 229 -18.47 11.61 -1.90
C ASP A 229 -19.64 12.62 -1.94
N HIS A 230 -19.76 13.45 -0.91
CA HIS A 230 -20.81 14.48 -0.83
C HIS A 230 -20.68 15.60 -1.87
N GLN A 231 -19.56 15.66 -2.60
CA GLN A 231 -19.34 16.59 -3.71
C GLN A 231 -19.60 15.92 -5.07
N GLY A 232 -20.04 14.65 -5.07
CA GLY A 232 -20.31 13.87 -6.27
C GLY A 232 -19.06 13.33 -6.97
N ARG A 233 -17.87 13.47 -6.37
CA ARG A 233 -16.60 12.98 -6.91
C ARG A 233 -16.49 11.48 -6.67
N GLU A 234 -15.91 10.76 -7.63
CA GLU A 234 -15.60 9.35 -7.45
C GLU A 234 -14.34 9.20 -6.61
N VAL A 235 -14.45 8.43 -5.53
CA VAL A 235 -13.39 8.18 -4.55
C VAL A 235 -13.37 6.70 -4.20
N TYR A 236 -12.30 6.25 -3.56
CA TYR A 236 -12.21 4.86 -3.08
C TYR A 236 -13.38 4.52 -2.15
N GLY A 237 -14.08 3.43 -2.47
CA GLY A 237 -15.25 2.92 -1.77
C GLY A 237 -15.02 1.56 -1.11
N GLY A 238 -13.79 1.05 -1.12
CA GLY A 238 -13.47 -0.25 -0.55
C GLY A 238 -12.83 -1.24 -1.53
N SER A 239 -12.55 -2.44 -1.05
CA SER A 239 -12.01 -3.54 -1.87
C SER A 239 -12.66 -4.85 -1.48
N ASP A 240 -13.04 -5.64 -2.49
CA ASP A 240 -13.50 -7.03 -2.34
C ASP A 240 -12.33 -7.97 -2.59
N LEU A 241 -11.80 -8.56 -1.53
CA LEU A 241 -10.60 -9.40 -1.56
C LEU A 241 -10.96 -10.89 -1.66
N TYR A 242 -10.26 -11.61 -2.52
CA TYR A 242 -10.06 -13.05 -2.48
C TYR A 242 -8.73 -13.33 -1.78
N VAL A 243 -8.77 -14.05 -0.67
CA VAL A 243 -7.64 -14.19 0.25
C VAL A 243 -7.30 -15.66 0.46
N VAL A 244 -6.00 -15.97 0.37
CA VAL A 244 -5.43 -17.29 0.67
C VAL A 244 -4.35 -17.18 1.74
N ARG A 245 -4.05 -18.30 2.41
CA ARG A 245 -2.87 -18.38 3.31
C ARG A 245 -1.58 -18.38 2.49
N GLY A 246 -0.51 -17.84 3.07
CA GLY A 246 0.81 -17.84 2.46
C GLY A 246 1.15 -16.55 1.71
N GLY A 247 2.28 -16.59 1.00
CA GLY A 247 2.83 -15.45 0.27
C GLY A 247 2.26 -15.29 -1.14
N LEU A 248 2.78 -14.31 -1.89
CA LEU A 248 2.40 -14.05 -3.28
C LEU A 248 2.57 -15.28 -4.18
N ASP A 249 3.55 -16.15 -3.91
CA ASP A 249 3.74 -17.38 -4.69
C ASP A 249 2.56 -18.35 -4.53
N THR A 250 1.95 -18.41 -3.34
CA THR A 250 0.74 -19.21 -3.11
C THR A 250 -0.45 -18.59 -3.83
N LEU A 251 -0.59 -17.26 -3.79
CA LEU A 251 -1.63 -16.54 -4.53
C LEU A 251 -1.48 -16.74 -6.05
N ALA A 252 -0.25 -16.71 -6.58
CA ALA A 252 0.03 -16.88 -7.99
C ALA A 252 -0.24 -18.29 -8.51
N ALA A 253 -0.30 -19.29 -7.61
CA ALA A 253 -0.62 -20.68 -7.94
C ALA A 253 -2.14 -20.96 -8.00
N GLU A 254 -2.98 -20.01 -7.58
CA GLU A 254 -4.43 -20.11 -7.67
C GLU A 254 -4.90 -20.18 -9.15
N PRO A 255 -6.10 -20.75 -9.42
CA PRO A 255 -6.69 -20.74 -10.76
C PRO A 255 -7.20 -19.34 -11.15
N LEU A 256 -6.28 -18.42 -11.44
CA LEU A 256 -6.56 -17.02 -11.75
C LEU A 256 -6.95 -16.83 -13.23
N SER A 257 -7.81 -15.85 -13.51
CA SER A 257 -8.03 -15.40 -14.88
C SER A 257 -6.76 -14.75 -15.44
N PRO A 258 -6.56 -14.67 -16.77
CA PRO A 258 -5.34 -14.10 -17.35
C PRO A 258 -5.04 -12.67 -16.87
N ALA A 259 -6.06 -11.83 -16.71
CA ALA A 259 -5.90 -10.46 -16.22
C ALA A 259 -5.41 -10.42 -14.77
N ILE A 260 -6.02 -11.23 -13.88
CA ILE A 260 -5.61 -11.31 -12.48
C ILE A 260 -4.24 -11.94 -12.32
N ALA A 261 -3.93 -12.98 -13.10
CA ALA A 261 -2.59 -13.58 -13.12
C ALA A 261 -1.53 -12.54 -13.52
N ARG A 262 -1.82 -11.71 -14.53
CA ARG A 262 -0.94 -10.60 -14.91
C ARG A 262 -0.83 -9.56 -13.80
N ALA A 263 -1.94 -9.20 -13.14
CA ALA A 263 -1.92 -8.24 -12.04
C ALA A 263 -1.06 -8.72 -10.85
N VAL A 264 -1.20 -9.99 -10.47
CA VAL A 264 -0.36 -10.63 -9.44
C VAL A 264 1.11 -10.68 -9.87
N ALA A 265 1.39 -10.97 -11.14
CA ALA A 265 2.75 -10.96 -11.66
C ALA A 265 3.38 -9.55 -11.63
N CYS A 266 2.64 -8.50 -12.00
CA CYS A 266 3.08 -7.10 -11.92
C CYS A 266 3.39 -6.71 -10.47
N ALA A 267 2.47 -7.00 -9.54
CA ALA A 267 2.68 -6.73 -8.11
C ALA A 267 3.91 -7.47 -7.55
N GLY A 268 4.10 -8.74 -7.91
CA GLY A 268 5.27 -9.53 -7.49
C GLY A 268 6.59 -9.04 -8.10
N ALA A 269 6.58 -8.57 -9.36
CA ALA A 269 7.75 -7.97 -9.99
C ALA A 269 8.13 -6.64 -9.34
N PHE A 270 7.13 -5.79 -9.07
CA PHE A 270 7.31 -4.54 -8.33
C PHE A 270 7.89 -4.79 -6.92
N ASP A 271 7.30 -5.72 -6.16
CA ASP A 271 7.75 -6.07 -4.81
C ASP A 271 9.22 -6.52 -4.80
N ARG A 272 9.59 -7.44 -5.70
CA ARG A 272 10.98 -7.91 -5.81
C ARG A 272 11.92 -6.79 -6.22
N ALA A 273 11.54 -5.95 -7.17
CA ALA A 273 12.34 -4.83 -7.62
C ALA A 273 12.57 -3.82 -6.49
N ALA A 274 11.54 -3.49 -5.70
CA ALA A 274 11.65 -2.61 -4.54
C ALA A 274 12.61 -3.18 -3.47
N GLN A 275 12.50 -4.46 -3.15
CA GLN A 275 13.40 -5.14 -2.19
C GLN A 275 14.86 -5.18 -2.66
N LEU A 276 15.09 -5.38 -3.96
CA LEU A 276 16.42 -5.36 -4.55
C LEU A 276 17.02 -3.95 -4.61
N ALA A 277 16.20 -2.94 -4.91
CA ALA A 277 16.61 -1.54 -4.98
C ALA A 277 16.87 -0.93 -3.59
N TYR A 278 16.18 -1.40 -2.56
CA TYR A 278 16.24 -0.89 -1.20
C TYR A 278 16.42 -2.04 -0.19
N PRO A 279 17.66 -2.48 0.09
CA PRO A 279 17.92 -3.62 0.98
C PRO A 279 17.47 -3.41 2.44
N ASP A 280 17.36 -2.17 2.89
CA ASP A 280 16.88 -1.81 4.25
C ASP A 280 15.34 -1.79 4.35
N LEU A 281 14.63 -2.09 3.26
CA LEU A 281 13.18 -2.11 3.22
C LEU A 281 12.63 -3.29 4.05
N LEU A 282 11.77 -2.98 5.02
CA LEU A 282 11.11 -4.00 5.84
C LEU A 282 9.60 -3.85 5.68
N LEU A 283 8.97 -4.81 4.98
CA LEU A 283 7.54 -4.81 4.71
C LEU A 283 6.85 -6.03 5.31
N THR A 284 5.87 -5.79 6.18
CA THR A 284 4.99 -6.83 6.74
C THR A 284 3.54 -6.65 6.30
N ARG A 285 3.15 -5.45 5.88
CA ARG A 285 1.91 -5.23 5.12
C ARG A 285 2.24 -4.47 3.86
N ARG A 286 1.84 -5.02 2.72
CA ARG A 286 2.09 -4.45 1.40
C ARG A 286 0.91 -4.69 0.48
N ASN A 287 0.46 -3.62 -0.16
CA ASN A 287 -0.58 -3.62 -1.16
C ASN A 287 -0.12 -2.87 -2.39
N TYR A 288 -0.42 -3.39 -3.56
CA TYR A 288 -0.14 -2.80 -4.85
C TYR A 288 -1.47 -2.57 -5.57
N ASP A 289 -1.71 -1.33 -5.95
CA ASP A 289 -2.86 -0.97 -6.77
C ASP A 289 -2.46 -1.22 -8.22
N VAL A 290 -3.13 -2.16 -8.88
CA VAL A 290 -2.81 -2.57 -10.24
C VAL A 290 -3.96 -2.18 -11.14
N ILE A 291 -3.69 -1.34 -12.14
CA ILE A 291 -4.69 -0.87 -13.08
C ILE A 291 -4.71 -1.78 -14.31
N GLU A 292 -5.90 -2.19 -14.76
CA GLU A 292 -6.17 -2.71 -16.09
C GLU A 292 -6.95 -1.65 -16.87
N GLY A 293 -6.62 -1.44 -18.14
CA GLY A 293 -7.38 -0.54 -19.01
C GLY A 293 -6.89 -0.56 -20.45
N ILE A 294 -7.42 0.36 -21.26
CA ILE A 294 -7.09 0.54 -22.68
C ILE A 294 -6.24 1.80 -22.84
N ASP A 295 -5.10 1.68 -23.50
CA ASP A 295 -4.24 2.83 -23.83
C ASP A 295 -4.74 3.59 -25.07
N ALA A 296 -4.09 4.70 -25.39
CA ALA A 296 -4.46 5.54 -26.53
C ALA A 296 -4.32 4.85 -27.90
N ALA A 297 -3.54 3.76 -27.99
CA ALA A 297 -3.40 2.95 -29.19
C ALA A 297 -4.46 1.83 -29.27
N GLY A 298 -5.34 1.72 -28.26
CA GLY A 298 -6.36 0.67 -28.17
C GLY A 298 -5.82 -0.65 -27.60
N ALA A 299 -4.59 -0.69 -27.10
CA ALA A 299 -4.02 -1.89 -26.51
C ALA A 299 -4.39 -2.00 -25.03
N ARG A 300 -4.65 -3.24 -24.59
CA ARG A 300 -4.92 -3.52 -23.17
C ARG A 300 -3.62 -3.50 -22.38
N ARG A 301 -3.59 -2.73 -21.29
CA ARG A 301 -2.45 -2.58 -20.38
C ARG A 301 -2.84 -3.00 -18.98
N ILE A 302 -1.91 -3.68 -18.31
CA ILE A 302 -2.02 -4.05 -16.88
C ILE A 302 -0.69 -3.75 -16.21
N GLY A 303 -0.70 -2.90 -15.18
CA GLY A 303 0.51 -2.47 -14.48
C GLY A 303 0.22 -1.87 -13.10
N VAL A 304 1.22 -1.89 -12.22
CA VAL A 304 1.16 -1.25 -10.91
C VAL A 304 1.05 0.26 -11.09
N LEU A 305 0.01 0.83 -10.49
CA LEU A 305 -0.28 2.25 -10.43
C LEU A 305 0.46 2.92 -9.26
N GLU A 306 0.44 2.27 -8.11
CA GLU A 306 1.08 2.70 -6.87
C GLU A 306 1.17 1.57 -5.82
N GLN A 307 1.91 1.82 -4.75
CA GLN A 307 2.00 0.93 -3.60
C GLN A 307 1.43 1.60 -2.33
N SER A 308 1.03 0.76 -1.37
CA SER A 308 0.68 1.15 -0.01
C SER A 308 1.26 0.16 0.99
N TRP A 309 2.28 0.59 1.73
CA TRP A 309 2.98 -0.20 2.77
C TRP A 309 2.60 0.21 4.20
N ARG A 310 1.36 0.60 4.40
CA ARG A 310 0.78 1.00 5.69
C ARG A 310 -0.61 0.38 5.85
N VAL A 311 -1.14 0.34 7.07
CA VAL A 311 -2.56 0.00 7.25
C VAL A 311 -3.46 1.05 6.58
N GLY A 312 -4.62 0.63 6.07
CA GLY A 312 -5.47 1.54 5.30
C GLY A 312 -6.81 0.97 4.85
N GLY A 313 -7.30 1.45 3.71
CA GLY A 313 -8.66 1.18 3.20
C GLY A 313 -8.98 -0.27 2.86
N ALA A 314 -7.98 -1.15 2.72
CA ALA A 314 -8.20 -2.59 2.54
C ALA A 314 -8.02 -3.39 3.84
N SER A 315 -7.48 -2.77 4.89
CA SER A 315 -7.08 -3.50 6.11
C SER A 315 -8.22 -4.07 6.91
N GLY A 316 -9.44 -3.54 6.76
CA GLY A 316 -10.62 -4.16 7.34
C GLY A 316 -10.87 -5.58 6.82
N ALA A 317 -10.75 -5.76 5.50
CA ALA A 317 -10.90 -7.04 4.82
C ALA A 317 -9.74 -7.98 5.10
N GLU A 318 -8.51 -7.46 5.18
CA GLU A 318 -7.31 -8.21 5.58
C GLU A 318 -7.51 -8.87 6.95
N ILE A 319 -7.99 -8.11 7.93
CA ILE A 319 -8.21 -8.62 9.30
C ILE A 319 -9.42 -9.55 9.37
N ALA A 320 -10.53 -9.23 8.69
CA ALA A 320 -11.67 -10.13 8.58
C ALA A 320 -11.28 -11.50 7.98
N ALA A 321 -10.36 -11.51 7.02
CA ALA A 321 -9.86 -12.74 6.42
C ALA A 321 -9.00 -13.55 7.39
N PHE A 322 -8.13 -12.90 8.18
CA PHE A 322 -7.38 -13.60 9.24
C PHE A 322 -8.30 -14.25 10.28
N GLU A 323 -9.39 -13.58 10.66
CA GLU A 323 -10.36 -14.12 11.63
C GLU A 323 -11.13 -15.29 11.04
N ALA A 324 -11.65 -15.14 9.82
CA ALA A 324 -12.36 -16.20 9.11
C ALA A 324 -11.48 -17.45 8.95
N LEU A 325 -10.22 -17.26 8.56
CA LEU A 325 -9.25 -18.34 8.42
C LEU A 325 -8.75 -18.89 9.78
N ARG A 326 -8.84 -18.15 10.88
CA ARG A 326 -8.58 -18.70 12.21
C ARG A 326 -9.72 -19.61 12.64
N ASP A 327 -10.95 -19.16 12.41
CA ASP A 327 -12.17 -19.83 12.89
C ASP A 327 -12.54 -21.05 12.02
N GLU A 328 -12.09 -21.07 10.76
CA GLU A 328 -12.25 -22.19 9.83
C GLU A 328 -10.90 -22.66 9.26
N PRO A 329 -10.16 -23.53 10.00
CA PRO A 329 -8.80 -23.94 9.62
C PRO A 329 -8.71 -24.62 8.25
N ASP A 330 -9.72 -25.39 7.88
CA ASP A 330 -9.78 -26.18 6.64
C ASP A 330 -10.23 -25.36 5.42
N THR A 331 -10.65 -24.11 5.62
CA THR A 331 -11.04 -23.23 4.51
C THR A 331 -9.80 -22.82 3.72
N HIS A 332 -9.80 -23.14 2.43
CA HIS A 332 -8.70 -22.85 1.51
C HIS A 332 -8.55 -21.34 1.25
N ALA A 333 -9.66 -20.69 0.96
CA ALA A 333 -9.73 -19.28 0.61
C ALA A 333 -11.00 -18.64 1.17
N VAL A 334 -10.92 -17.34 1.46
CA VAL A 334 -12.07 -16.55 1.95
C VAL A 334 -12.23 -15.31 1.10
N ARG A 335 -13.46 -14.79 1.07
CA ARG A 335 -13.77 -13.51 0.45
C ARG A 335 -14.16 -12.50 1.53
N CYS A 336 -13.51 -11.35 1.54
CA CYS A 336 -13.74 -10.32 2.54
C CYS A 336 -13.75 -8.95 1.88
N SER A 337 -14.64 -8.07 2.32
CA SER A 337 -14.77 -6.72 1.80
C SER A 337 -14.49 -5.70 2.88
N THR A 338 -13.81 -4.62 2.52
CA THR A 338 -13.92 -3.34 3.24
C THR A 338 -14.79 -2.46 2.39
N VAL A 339 -15.75 -1.76 2.99
CA VAL A 339 -16.68 -0.88 2.30
C VAL A 339 -16.66 0.50 2.95
N GLU A 340 -16.57 1.55 2.15
CA GLU A 340 -16.68 2.95 2.53
C GLU A 340 -17.83 3.61 1.76
N ILE A 341 -18.78 4.18 2.49
CA ILE A 341 -19.96 4.85 1.92
C ILE A 341 -20.07 6.22 2.58
N TYR A 342 -20.18 7.28 1.78
CA TYR A 342 -20.37 8.66 2.23
C TYR A 342 -21.84 8.93 2.57
N ALA A 343 -22.39 8.07 3.43
CA ALA A 343 -23.70 8.21 4.06
C ALA A 343 -23.72 7.36 5.33
N GLU A 344 -24.52 7.77 6.31
CA GLU A 344 -24.76 6.97 7.50
C GLU A 344 -25.79 5.87 7.19
N ILE A 345 -25.31 4.70 6.81
CA ILE A 345 -26.13 3.51 6.58
C ILE A 345 -26.02 2.50 7.73
N ASP A 346 -27.00 1.61 7.84
CA ASP A 346 -26.88 0.39 8.63
C ASP A 346 -26.04 -0.64 7.86
N PRO A 347 -24.87 -1.07 8.38
CA PRO A 347 -24.06 -2.12 7.76
C PRO A 347 -24.80 -3.46 7.72
N PRO A 348 -24.47 -4.36 6.78
CA PRO A 348 -25.09 -5.68 6.72
C PRO A 348 -24.80 -6.50 7.97
N THR A 349 -25.68 -7.45 8.28
CA THR A 349 -25.51 -8.38 9.41
C THR A 349 -24.16 -9.10 9.33
N GLY A 350 -23.44 -9.14 10.44
CA GLY A 350 -22.10 -9.75 10.51
C GLY A 350 -20.96 -8.82 10.10
N ALA A 351 -21.25 -7.61 9.61
CA ALA A 351 -20.22 -6.61 9.36
C ALA A 351 -19.62 -6.09 10.68
N THR A 352 -18.31 -5.89 10.65
CA THR A 352 -17.58 -5.15 11.68
C THR A 352 -17.52 -3.69 11.30
N VAL A 353 -18.08 -2.82 12.13
CA VAL A 353 -18.08 -1.38 11.90
C VAL A 353 -16.75 -0.78 12.35
N TYR A 354 -16.09 -0.09 11.44
CA TYR A 354 -14.85 0.66 11.69
C TYR A 354 -15.15 2.13 11.99
N PHE A 355 -16.16 2.68 11.31
CA PHE A 355 -16.68 4.02 11.58
C PHE A 355 -18.13 4.13 11.12
N ARG A 356 -18.94 4.87 11.88
CA ARG A 356 -20.27 5.32 11.47
C ARG A 356 -20.55 6.64 12.18
N GLY A 357 -20.82 7.69 11.43
CA GLY A 357 -21.10 9.01 11.97
C GLY A 357 -20.70 10.12 11.02
N VAL A 358 -20.52 11.33 11.56
CA VAL A 358 -20.11 12.51 10.79
C VAL A 358 -18.62 12.78 11.01
N ASP A 359 -17.85 12.71 9.93
CA ASP A 359 -16.49 13.22 9.91
C ASP A 359 -16.51 14.74 9.62
N PRO A 360 -15.79 15.58 10.39
CA PRO A 360 -15.79 17.02 10.19
C PRO A 360 -15.30 17.49 8.81
N ARG A 361 -14.51 16.68 8.10
CA ARG A 361 -13.91 17.03 6.81
C ARG A 361 -14.66 16.43 5.64
N VAL A 362 -15.11 15.19 5.80
CA VAL A 362 -15.75 14.44 4.72
C VAL A 362 -17.23 14.18 4.93
N GLY A 363 -17.83 14.69 6.00
CA GLY A 363 -19.27 14.59 6.26
C GLY A 363 -19.73 13.21 6.77
N PRO A 364 -21.04 12.93 6.70
CA PRO A 364 -21.62 11.65 7.10
C PRO A 364 -21.01 10.47 6.32
N MET A 365 -20.58 9.42 7.02
CA MET A 365 -20.04 8.22 6.39
C MET A 365 -20.14 6.98 7.27
N THR A 366 -20.14 5.83 6.61
CA THR A 366 -20.08 4.50 7.21
C THR A 366 -18.93 3.73 6.56
N LYS A 367 -18.05 3.16 7.40
CA LYS A 367 -16.96 2.25 7.01
C LYS A 367 -17.07 0.95 7.79
N TYR A 368 -17.06 -0.17 7.08
CA TYR A 368 -17.14 -1.49 7.70
C TYR A 368 -16.33 -2.53 6.91
N ALA A 369 -16.06 -3.66 7.56
CA ALA A 369 -15.56 -4.86 6.89
C ALA A 369 -16.51 -6.03 7.10
N VAL A 370 -16.61 -6.91 6.11
CA VAL A 370 -17.53 -8.06 6.16
C VAL A 370 -16.95 -9.24 5.39
N ARG A 371 -17.16 -10.44 5.91
CA ARG A 371 -16.93 -11.67 5.14
C ARG A 371 -18.06 -11.83 4.13
N LEU A 372 -17.71 -12.03 2.87
CA LEU A 372 -18.67 -12.31 1.82
C LEU A 372 -19.05 -13.80 1.86
N ALA A 373 -20.30 -14.09 1.48
CA ALA A 373 -20.85 -15.44 1.44
C ALA A 373 -20.14 -16.35 0.43
#